data_AF-A0A7C9P669-F1
#
_entry.id   AF-A0A7C9P669-F1
#
_cell.length_a   1.000
_cell.length_b   1.000
_cell.length_c   1.000
_cell.angle_alpha   90.00
_cell.angle_beta   90.00
_cell.angle_gamma   90.00
#
_symmetry.space_group_name_H-M   'P 1'
#
loop_
_entity.id
_entity.type
_entity.pdbx_description
1 polymer ?
#
loop_
_entity_poly.entity_id
_entity_poly.type
_entity_poly.pdbx_seq_one_letter_code
_entity_poly.pdbx_strand_id
1 'polypeptide(L)'
;MTDVRPDYLSQGNFARLIPTVSDSKKEERATSILLAALMSVYEFRKAMLHSLQQRVGARTKLEAWTEVVFKDCSGQVKLATGL
;
A
#
# COMPACT_ATOMS: atom_id res chain seq x y z
N MET A 1 -12.60 8.08 -4.30
CA MET A 1 -11.21 7.88 -3.86
C MET A 1 -10.38 9.00 -4.45
N THR A 2 -9.65 9.72 -3.61
CA THR A 2 -8.64 10.67 -4.07
C THR A 2 -7.31 9.92 -4.07
N ASP A 3 -6.72 9.67 -5.24
CA ASP A 3 -5.37 9.09 -5.39
C ASP A 3 -4.28 10.12 -4.97
N VAL A 4 -4.56 10.90 -3.91
CA VAL A 4 -3.66 11.92 -3.38
C VAL A 4 -2.70 11.20 -2.45
N ARG A 5 -1.50 10.95 -2.96
CA ARG A 5 -0.39 10.38 -2.23
C ARG A 5 -0.01 11.30 -1.04
N PRO A 6 0.22 10.76 0.16
CA PRO A 6 0.63 11.54 1.32
C PRO A 6 1.91 12.35 1.12
N ASP A 7 1.97 13.54 1.71
CA ASP A 7 3.08 14.49 1.53
C ASP A 7 4.42 14.00 2.07
N TYR A 8 4.45 13.11 3.06
CA TYR A 8 5.69 12.55 3.62
C TYR A 8 6.33 11.48 2.72
N LEU A 9 5.62 11.02 1.68
CA LEU A 9 6.18 10.13 0.68
C LEU A 9 6.87 10.93 -0.42
N SER A 10 7.94 10.41 -1.01
CA SER A 10 8.56 10.86 -2.27
C SER A 10 8.03 10.06 -3.47
N GLN A 11 7.67 8.79 -3.26
CA GLN A 11 7.05 7.91 -4.26
C GLN A 11 6.02 6.97 -3.61
N GLY A 12 5.07 6.48 -4.39
CA GLY A 12 4.11 5.46 -3.98
C GLY A 12 2.99 5.35 -5.01
N ASN A 13 2.63 4.13 -5.40
CA ASN A 13 1.52 3.87 -6.31
C ASN A 13 0.27 3.48 -5.51
N PHE A 14 -0.90 3.97 -5.88
CA PHE A 14 -2.13 3.62 -5.16
C PHE A 14 -2.48 2.14 -5.40
N ALA A 15 -2.84 1.41 -4.35
CA ALA A 15 -3.18 0.01 -4.47
C ALA A 15 -4.52 -0.18 -5.22
N ARG A 16 -4.50 -0.96 -6.29
CA ARG A 16 -5.66 -1.19 -7.18
C ARG A 16 -5.93 -2.67 -7.36
N LEU A 17 -7.22 -3.00 -7.48
CA LEU A 17 -7.68 -4.37 -7.76
C LEU A 17 -7.23 -4.84 -9.15
N ILE A 18 -7.16 -3.91 -10.10
CA ILE A 18 -6.56 -4.14 -11.42
C ILE A 18 -5.26 -3.35 -11.45
N PRO A 19 -4.11 -3.99 -11.15
CA PRO A 19 -2.82 -3.30 -11.15
C PRO A 19 -2.39 -2.95 -12.56
N THR A 20 -1.80 -1.77 -12.74
CA THR A 20 -1.17 -1.32 -14.01
C THR A 20 0.26 -1.84 -14.18
N VAL A 21 0.67 -2.78 -13.32
CA VAL A 21 2.01 -3.36 -13.24
C VAL A 21 2.13 -4.52 -14.23
N SER A 22 3.31 -4.70 -14.83
CA SER A 22 3.57 -5.77 -15.81
C SER A 22 3.35 -7.18 -15.25
N ASP A 23 2.96 -8.12 -16.13
CA ASP A 23 2.70 -9.52 -15.76
C ASP A 23 3.94 -10.24 -15.17
N SER A 24 5.14 -9.78 -15.51
CA SER A 24 6.40 -10.31 -14.98
C SER A 24 6.56 -10.05 -13.48
N LYS A 25 5.96 -8.98 -12.95
CA LYS A 25 6.09 -8.59 -11.54
C LYS A 25 4.93 -9.13 -10.69
N LYS A 26 4.91 -10.44 -10.55
CA LYS A 26 3.81 -11.17 -9.90
C LYS A 26 3.56 -10.73 -8.45
N GLU A 27 4.63 -10.53 -7.68
CA GLU A 27 4.54 -10.10 -6.27
C GLU A 27 3.97 -8.68 -6.13
N GLU A 28 4.41 -7.75 -6.97
CA GLU A 28 3.93 -6.36 -6.94
C GLU A 28 2.42 -6.31 -7.26
N ARG A 29 1.98 -7.13 -8.24
CA ARG A 29 0.56 -7.27 -8.59
C ARG A 29 -0.25 -7.90 -7.46
N ALA A 30 0.20 -9.01 -6.91
CA ALA A 30 -0.48 -9.70 -5.81
C ALA A 30 -0.62 -8.76 -4.61
N THR A 31 0.42 -8.01 -4.27
CA THR A 31 0.41 -7.02 -3.19
C THR A 31 -0.60 -5.92 -3.44
N SER A 32 -0.64 -5.34 -4.65
CA SER A 32 -1.63 -4.33 -5.02
C SER A 32 -3.07 -4.85 -4.89
N ILE A 33 -3.33 -6.07 -5.37
CA ILE A 33 -4.65 -6.71 -5.31
C ILE A 33 -5.07 -6.95 -3.86
N LEU A 34 -4.16 -7.49 -3.05
CA LEU A 34 -4.41 -7.77 -1.63
C LEU A 34 -4.75 -6.49 -0.87
N LEU A 35 -3.97 -5.42 -1.07
CA LEU A 35 -4.22 -4.12 -0.44
C LEU A 35 -5.53 -3.49 -0.92
N ALA A 36 -5.87 -3.63 -2.20
CA ALA A 36 -7.15 -3.18 -2.73
C ALA A 36 -8.34 -3.94 -2.13
N ALA A 37 -8.22 -5.26 -1.93
CA ALA A 37 -9.22 -6.07 -1.25
C ALA A 37 -9.34 -5.66 0.22
N LEU A 38 -8.23 -5.38 0.89
CA LEU A 38 -8.21 -4.88 2.27
C LEU A 38 -8.99 -3.56 2.39
N MET A 39 -8.79 -2.61 1.47
CA MET A 39 -9.53 -1.35 1.48
C MET A 39 -11.03 -1.54 1.20
N SER A 40 -11.37 -2.43 0.27
CA SER A 40 -12.73 -2.58 -0.26
C SER A 40 -13.65 -3.42 0.63
N VAL A 41 -13.11 -4.48 1.27
CA VAL A 41 -13.91 -5.45 2.04
C VAL A 41 -13.90 -5.09 3.52
N TYR A 42 -15.05 -4.63 4.04
CA TYR A 42 -15.21 -4.18 5.43
C TYR A 42 -14.77 -5.23 6.46
N GLU A 43 -15.24 -6.47 6.32
CA GLU A 43 -14.92 -7.52 7.29
C GLU A 43 -13.44 -7.90 7.25
N PHE A 44 -12.80 -7.82 6.08
CA PHE A 44 -11.39 -8.14 5.93
C PHE A 44 -10.50 -7.10 6.63
N ARG A 45 -10.73 -5.80 6.40
CA ARG A 45 -9.99 -4.76 7.13
C ARG A 45 -10.24 -4.79 8.63
N LYS A 46 -11.47 -5.10 9.05
CA LYS A 46 -11.82 -5.21 10.47
C LYS A 46 -11.05 -6.36 11.12
N ALA A 47 -11.03 -7.54 10.50
CA ALA A 47 -10.29 -8.70 11.00
C ALA A 47 -8.77 -8.42 11.06
N MET A 48 -8.21 -7.83 9.99
CA MET A 48 -6.78 -7.49 9.94
C MET A 48 -6.37 -6.46 10.99
N LEU A 49 -7.07 -5.32 11.06
CA LEU A 49 -6.73 -4.23 11.98
C LEU A 49 -7.08 -4.52 13.44
N HIS A 50 -7.99 -5.46 13.71
CA HIS A 50 -8.27 -5.94 15.05
C HIS A 50 -7.02 -6.55 15.71
N SER A 51 -6.15 -7.20 14.94
CA SER A 51 -4.87 -7.74 15.45
C SER A 51 -3.94 -6.65 15.99
N LEU A 52 -4.05 -5.43 15.44
CA LEU A 52 -3.29 -4.25 15.85
C LEU A 52 -4.04 -3.41 16.90
N GLN A 53 -5.10 -3.97 17.50
CA GLN A 53 -5.99 -3.29 18.45
C GLN A 53 -6.63 -2.00 17.89
N GLN A 54 -6.69 -1.85 16.57
CA GLN A 54 -7.22 -0.63 15.94
C GLN A 54 -8.70 -0.78 15.61
N ARG A 55 -9.52 0.14 16.12
CA ARG A 55 -10.97 0.12 15.88
C ARG A 55 -11.29 0.66 14.49
N VAL A 56 -11.86 -0.18 13.65
CA VAL A 56 -12.35 0.18 12.31
C VAL A 56 -13.87 0.32 12.34
N GLY A 57 -14.37 1.54 12.18
CA GLY A 57 -15.80 1.83 12.10
C GLY A 57 -16.32 1.87 10.67
N ALA A 58 -17.65 2.00 10.53
CA ALA A 58 -18.32 2.13 9.23
C ALA A 58 -17.88 3.37 8.43
N ARG A 59 -17.46 4.45 9.13
CA ARG A 59 -16.98 5.70 8.51
C ARG A 59 -15.46 5.77 8.33
N THR A 60 -14.72 4.74 8.75
CA THR A 60 -13.26 4.71 8.60
C THR A 60 -12.91 4.52 7.14
N LYS A 61 -12.07 5.42 6.61
CA LYS A 61 -11.44 5.27 5.29
C LYS A 61 -10.09 4.60 5.47
N LEU A 62 -9.83 3.57 4.67
CA LEU A 62 -8.54 2.91 4.60
C LEU A 62 -7.98 3.14 3.21
N GLU A 63 -6.75 3.64 3.15
CA GLU A 63 -6.03 3.92 1.91
C GLU A 63 -4.66 3.22 2.00
N ALA A 64 -4.19 2.66 0.89
CA ALA A 64 -2.98 1.87 0.83
C ALA A 64 -2.21 2.17 -0.46
N TRP A 65 -0.88 2.22 -0.32
CA TRP A 65 0.04 2.47 -1.42
C TRP A 65 1.09 1.35 -1.49
N THR A 66 1.48 0.97 -2.70
CA THR A 66 2.60 0.06 -2.98
C THR A 66 3.84 0.87 -3.35
N GLU A 67 5.03 0.25 -3.20
CA GLU A 67 6.31 0.86 -3.60
C GLU A 67 6.53 2.26 -3.00
N VAL A 68 6.28 2.39 -1.69
CA VAL A 68 6.40 3.67 -0.98
C VAL A 68 7.87 4.03 -0.73
N VAL A 69 8.21 5.29 -0.98
CA VAL A 69 9.52 5.86 -0.64
C VAL A 69 9.26 7.09 0.22
N PHE A 70 9.96 7.24 1.34
CA PHE A 70 9.82 8.37 2.25
C PHE A 70 10.77 9.52 1.88
N LYS A 71 10.38 10.76 2.14
CA LYS A 71 11.23 11.95 1.90
C LYS A 71 12.43 12.03 2.87
N ASP A 72 12.24 11.62 4.13
CA ASP A 72 13.19 11.87 5.23
C ASP A 72 14.13 10.70 5.55
N CYS A 73 14.36 9.78 4.60
CA CYS A 73 15.40 8.76 4.78
C CYS A 73 16.80 9.37 4.60
N SER A 74 17.33 9.98 5.66
CA SER A 74 18.76 10.31 5.81
C SER A 74 19.66 9.07 5.81
N GLY A 75 19.09 7.86 5.88
CA GLY A 75 19.75 6.60 5.58
C GLY A 75 19.58 6.22 4.11
N GLN A 76 20.49 6.69 3.24
CA GLN A 76 20.69 6.06 1.93
C GLN A 76 21.23 4.64 2.16
N VAL A 77 20.35 3.65 2.30
CA VAL A 77 20.75 2.26 2.07
C VAL A 77 20.90 2.14 0.57
N LYS A 78 22.12 2.37 0.08
CA LYS A 78 22.50 2.00 -1.29
C LYS A 78 22.31 0.50 -1.41
N LEU A 79 21.18 0.07 -1.98
CA LEU A 79 21.07 -1.27 -2.52
C LEU A 79 22.15 -1.36 -3.58
N ALA A 80 23.22 -2.09 -3.27
CA ALA A 80 24.29 -2.39 -4.20
C ALA A 80 23.64 -2.99 -5.44
N THR A 81 23.55 -2.18 -6.49
CA THR A 81 23.18 -2.63 -7.82
C THR A 81 24.34 -3.51 -8.26
N GLY A 82 24.16 -4.82 -8.08
CA GLY A 82 25.06 -5.83 -8.60
C GLY A 82 25.05 -5.78 -10.12
N LEU A 83 26.27 -5.77 -10.66
CA LEU A 83 26.64 -5.98 -12.07
C LEU A 83 25.84 -7.10 -12.75
#